data_AF-A0A957JK16-F1
#
_entry.id   AF-A0A957JK16-F1
#
_cell.length_a   1.000
_cell.length_b   1.000
_cell.length_c   1.000
_cell.angle_alpha   90.00
_cell.angle_beta   90.00
_cell.angle_gamma   90.00
#
_symmetry.space_group_name_H-M   'P 1'
#
loop_
_entity.id
_entity.type
_entity.pdbx_description
1 polymer ?
#
loop_
_entity_poly.entity_id
_entity_poly.type
_entity_poly.pdbx_seq_one_letter_code
_entity_poly.pdbx_strand_id
1 'polypeptide(L)'
;MTRFKLSALILMLLARLLLSALPAQAAPAGQANEAQLWRDISIGYPLVDWFNRVARPDDIARIENISQLELLERIHVGRKLVVFKSVTEAEQIVPRIAGQIDIIGYNLEHGPANPIDEQENPLAAIKRMRQLANDYDLLLALGPDRSFALSDGAHLAPYVDIFVLQVQKVQTETVTVTDFVLPLVPQLRQANPN
;
A
#
# COMPACT_ATOMS: atom_id res chain seq x y z
N MET A 1 -58.38 46.45 -16.00
CA MET A 1 -57.96 45.56 -14.91
C MET A 1 -57.25 44.36 -15.54
N THR A 2 -55.92 44.42 -15.54
CA THR A 2 -54.97 43.51 -14.85
C THR A 2 -54.47 42.37 -15.73
N ARG A 3 -53.58 42.77 -16.67
CA ARG A 3 -52.43 41.97 -17.10
C ARG A 3 -51.39 41.97 -15.97
N PHE A 4 -50.44 41.04 -16.04
CA PHE A 4 -49.24 40.83 -15.20
C PHE A 4 -49.38 39.88 -14.00
N LYS A 5 -48.67 38.75 -14.10
CA LYS A 5 -47.76 38.13 -13.11
C LYS A 5 -47.80 36.60 -13.20
N LEU A 6 -47.22 36.02 -14.24
CA LEU A 6 -46.88 34.58 -14.22
C LEU A 6 -45.54 34.22 -14.90
N SER A 7 -44.85 35.18 -15.51
CA SER A 7 -43.63 34.90 -16.30
C SER A 7 -42.31 35.10 -15.54
N ALA A 8 -42.34 35.63 -14.30
CA ALA A 8 -41.11 35.95 -13.56
C ALA A 8 -40.63 34.82 -12.61
N LEU A 9 -41.51 33.89 -12.21
CA LEU A 9 -41.14 32.85 -11.23
C LEU A 9 -40.46 31.64 -11.88
N ILE A 10 -40.75 31.34 -13.15
CA ILE A 10 -40.18 30.18 -13.87
C ILE A 10 -38.76 30.47 -14.36
N LEU A 11 -38.43 31.74 -14.66
CA LEU A 11 -37.08 32.10 -15.13
C LEU A 11 -36.02 32.15 -14.01
N MET A 12 -36.43 32.36 -12.75
CA MET A 12 -35.51 32.38 -11.60
C MET A 12 -35.14 30.98 -11.07
N LEU A 13 -35.96 29.94 -11.34
CA LEU A 13 -35.63 28.56 -10.94
C LEU A 13 -34.67 27.88 -11.92
N LEU A 14 -34.74 28.21 -13.22
CA LEU A 14 -33.84 27.68 -14.24
C LEU A 14 -32.42 28.27 -14.18
N ALA A 15 -32.26 29.49 -13.65
CA ALA A 15 -30.94 30.10 -13.46
C ALA A 15 -30.16 29.50 -12.26
N ARG A 16 -30.81 28.81 -11.32
CA ARG A 16 -30.15 28.16 -10.17
C ARG A 16 -29.75 26.71 -10.42
N LEU A 17 -30.28 26.08 -11.47
CA LEU A 17 -29.94 24.70 -11.84
C LEU A 17 -28.78 24.59 -12.86
N LEU A 18 -28.29 25.72 -13.37
CA LEU A 18 -27.18 25.77 -14.33
C LEU A 18 -25.85 26.28 -13.72
N LEU A 19 -25.81 26.57 -12.41
CA LEU A 19 -24.59 27.02 -11.73
C LEU A 19 -23.85 25.92 -10.95
N SER A 20 -24.32 24.67 -10.98
CA SER A 20 -23.70 23.53 -10.31
C SER A 20 -22.93 22.58 -11.25
N ALA A 21 -22.79 22.93 -12.53
CA ALA A 21 -21.98 22.20 -13.50
C ALA A 21 -20.68 22.95 -13.82
N LEU A 22 -19.97 23.43 -12.80
CA LEU A 22 -18.54 23.65 -12.97
C LEU A 22 -17.90 22.26 -12.99
N PRO A 23 -17.14 21.88 -14.04
CA PRO A 23 -16.32 20.69 -13.95
C PRO A 23 -15.44 20.88 -12.71
N ALA A 24 -15.48 19.92 -11.79
CA ALA A 24 -14.53 19.86 -10.70
C ALA A 24 -13.15 19.99 -11.35
N GLN A 25 -12.49 21.14 -11.15
CA GLN A 25 -11.09 21.27 -11.48
C GLN A 25 -10.42 20.16 -10.70
N ALA A 26 -9.96 19.13 -11.40
CA ALA A 26 -9.08 18.13 -10.83
C ALA A 26 -7.97 18.94 -10.15
N ALA A 27 -7.84 18.77 -8.83
CA ALA A 27 -6.77 19.39 -8.09
C ALA A 27 -5.48 19.12 -8.87
N PRO A 28 -4.64 20.14 -9.11
CA PRO A 28 -3.39 19.91 -9.83
C PRO A 28 -2.69 18.77 -9.12
N ALA A 29 -2.41 17.69 -9.85
CA ALA A 29 -1.64 16.57 -9.34
C ALA A 29 -0.36 17.18 -8.78
N GLY A 30 -0.27 17.24 -7.44
CA GLY A 30 0.88 17.82 -6.78
C GLY A 30 2.11 17.15 -7.38
N GLN A 31 3.03 17.93 -7.93
CA GLN A 31 4.31 17.41 -8.38
C GLN A 31 4.94 16.75 -7.16
N ALA A 32 4.81 15.43 -7.08
CA ALA A 32 5.47 14.64 -6.06
C ALA A 32 6.96 14.94 -6.24
N ASN A 33 7.55 15.60 -5.24
CA ASN A 33 8.97 15.85 -5.27
C ASN A 33 9.64 14.47 -5.21
N GLU A 34 10.31 14.04 -6.28
CA GLU A 34 10.97 12.72 -6.34
C GLU A 34 11.93 12.51 -5.17
N ALA A 35 12.45 13.61 -4.59
CA ALA A 35 13.26 13.57 -3.38
C ALA A 35 12.52 13.02 -2.14
N GLN A 36 11.19 13.04 -2.11
CA GLN A 36 10.36 12.50 -1.02
C GLN A 36 9.96 11.04 -1.20
N LEU A 37 10.12 10.46 -2.38
CA LEU A 37 9.79 9.05 -2.61
C LEU A 37 10.95 8.18 -2.13
N TRP A 38 10.72 7.29 -1.17
CA TRP A 38 11.67 6.23 -0.84
C TRP A 38 11.59 5.09 -1.86
N ARG A 39 12.69 4.38 -2.03
CA ARG A 39 12.80 3.23 -2.94
C ARG A 39 12.75 1.94 -2.13
N ASP A 40 11.97 0.97 -2.58
CA ASP A 40 11.97 -0.39 -2.04
C ASP A 40 12.49 -1.35 -3.11
N ILE A 41 13.64 -1.96 -2.83
CA ILE A 41 14.39 -2.79 -3.76
C ILE A 41 14.51 -4.19 -3.19
N SER A 42 14.06 -5.20 -3.95
CA SER A 42 14.36 -6.61 -3.64
C SER A 42 15.86 -6.86 -3.80
N ILE A 43 16.51 -7.28 -2.71
CA ILE A 43 17.96 -7.46 -2.63
C ILE A 43 18.31 -8.94 -2.77
N GLY A 44 19.18 -9.21 -3.74
CA GLY A 44 19.98 -10.43 -3.79
C GLY A 44 21.48 -10.11 -3.70
N TYR A 45 22.31 -11.14 -3.60
CA TYR A 45 23.77 -11.03 -3.51
C TYR A 45 24.41 -9.98 -4.43
N PRO A 46 24.05 -9.85 -5.73
CA PRO A 46 24.67 -8.86 -6.63
C PRO A 46 24.33 -7.40 -6.29
N LEU A 47 23.23 -7.16 -5.56
CA LEU A 47 22.68 -5.82 -5.36
C LEU A 47 23.02 -5.21 -4.00
N VAL A 48 23.49 -6.00 -3.02
CA VAL A 48 23.83 -5.50 -1.67
C VAL A 48 24.84 -4.36 -1.72
N ASP A 49 25.96 -4.56 -2.41
CA ASP A 49 27.03 -3.57 -2.48
C ASP A 49 26.60 -2.32 -3.24
N TRP A 50 25.74 -2.47 -4.25
CA TRP A 50 25.17 -1.33 -4.96
C TRP A 50 24.23 -0.55 -4.04
N PHE A 51 23.32 -1.22 -3.34
CA PHE A 51 22.36 -0.60 -2.46
C PHE A 51 23.07 0.19 -1.36
N ASN A 52 24.03 -0.41 -0.66
CA ASN A 52 24.81 0.26 0.39
C ASN A 52 25.54 1.52 -0.10
N ARG A 53 25.85 1.65 -1.39
CA ARG A 53 26.52 2.85 -1.94
C ARG A 53 25.55 3.98 -2.28
N VAL A 54 24.31 3.67 -2.65
CA VAL A 54 23.39 4.65 -3.28
C VAL A 54 22.10 4.87 -2.51
N ALA A 55 21.78 4.00 -1.55
CA ALA A 55 20.58 4.10 -0.74
C ALA A 55 20.66 5.28 0.23
N ARG A 56 19.51 5.88 0.51
CA ARG A 56 19.31 6.83 1.59
C ARG A 56 18.81 6.09 2.84
N PRO A 57 18.88 6.70 4.03
CA PRO A 57 18.37 6.09 5.26
C PRO A 57 16.91 5.61 5.18
N ASP A 58 16.06 6.29 4.40
CA ASP A 58 14.63 5.94 4.30
C ASP A 58 14.33 4.92 3.19
N ASP A 59 15.28 4.63 2.30
CA ASP A 59 15.12 3.59 1.28
C ASP A 59 15.11 2.20 1.94
N ILE A 60 14.40 1.25 1.35
CA ILE A 60 14.14 -0.09 1.89
C ILE A 60 14.91 -1.13 1.07
N ALA A 61 15.72 -1.92 1.76
CA ALA A 61 16.27 -3.17 1.27
C ALA A 61 15.32 -4.31 1.65
N ARG A 62 14.74 -4.98 0.65
CA ARG A 62 13.75 -6.03 0.84
C ARG A 62 14.33 -7.41 0.57
N ILE A 63 14.20 -8.32 1.51
CA ILE A 63 14.51 -9.74 1.35
C ILE A 63 13.20 -10.49 1.19
N GLU A 64 12.97 -11.06 0.00
CA GLU A 64 11.73 -11.78 -0.33
C GLU A 64 11.83 -13.29 -0.10
N ASN A 65 13.02 -13.80 0.19
CA ASN A 65 13.28 -15.21 0.39
C ASN A 65 14.01 -15.42 1.72
N ILE A 66 13.37 -16.13 2.65
CA ILE A 66 13.91 -16.42 3.98
C ILE A 66 15.22 -17.23 3.96
N SER A 67 15.54 -17.90 2.85
CA SER A 67 16.85 -18.56 2.69
C SER A 67 18.01 -17.58 2.48
N GLN A 68 17.75 -16.28 2.39
CA GLN A 68 18.73 -15.22 2.18
C GLN A 68 18.83 -14.26 3.37
N LEU A 69 18.38 -14.68 4.57
CA LEU A 69 18.41 -13.84 5.76
C LEU A 69 19.84 -13.43 6.18
N GLU A 70 20.86 -14.18 5.78
CA GLU A 70 22.27 -13.81 5.98
C GLU A 70 22.65 -12.48 5.29
N LEU A 71 21.86 -12.02 4.31
CA LEU A 71 22.07 -10.72 3.68
C LEU A 71 21.78 -9.55 4.63
N LEU A 72 20.99 -9.75 5.70
CA LEU A 72 20.69 -8.71 6.71
C LEU A 72 21.97 -8.15 7.34
N GLU A 73 22.97 -8.99 7.58
CA GLU A 73 24.25 -8.59 8.16
C GLU A 73 25.09 -7.73 7.21
N ARG A 74 24.82 -7.82 5.90
CA ARG A 74 25.57 -7.12 4.85
C ARG A 74 24.92 -5.82 4.41
N ILE A 75 23.68 -5.55 4.83
CA ILE A 75 22.99 -4.30 4.54
C ILE A 75 23.30 -3.31 5.68
N HIS A 76 23.89 -2.17 5.35
CA HIS A 76 24.39 -1.19 6.34
C HIS A 76 23.76 0.20 6.22
N VAL A 77 22.97 0.43 5.17
CA VAL A 77 22.26 1.68 4.90
C VAL A 77 20.81 1.34 4.62
N GLY A 78 19.90 2.28 4.89
CA GLY A 78 18.48 2.09 4.63
C GLY A 78 17.78 1.26 5.70
N ARG A 79 16.47 1.10 5.54
CA ARG A 79 15.62 0.20 6.32
C ARG A 79 15.66 -1.21 5.75
N LYS A 80 15.48 -2.21 6.58
CA LYS A 80 15.48 -3.64 6.21
C LYS A 80 14.07 -4.20 6.36
N LEU A 81 13.58 -4.77 5.28
CA LEU A 81 12.27 -5.42 5.20
C LEU A 81 12.46 -6.90 4.87
N VAL A 82 11.82 -7.79 5.63
CA VAL A 82 11.76 -9.23 5.32
C VAL A 82 10.32 -9.61 5.03
N VAL A 83 10.07 -10.19 3.85
CA VAL A 83 8.73 -10.60 3.42
C VAL A 83 8.48 -12.07 3.76
N PHE A 84 7.34 -12.32 4.38
CA PHE A 84 6.83 -13.65 4.69
C PHE A 84 5.57 -13.95 3.88
N LYS A 85 5.38 -15.23 3.53
CA LYS A 85 4.16 -15.71 2.86
C LYS A 85 3.15 -16.34 3.82
N SER A 86 3.55 -16.51 5.08
CA SER A 86 2.72 -17.06 6.14
C SER A 86 2.96 -16.34 7.46
N VAL A 87 1.90 -16.17 8.23
CA VAL A 87 1.94 -15.69 9.61
C VAL A 87 2.76 -16.62 10.49
N THR A 88 2.59 -17.93 10.35
CA THR A 88 3.33 -18.93 11.15
C THR A 88 4.83 -18.90 10.87
N GLU A 89 5.23 -18.68 9.61
CA GLU A 89 6.65 -18.52 9.27
C GLU A 89 7.24 -17.25 9.93
N ALA A 90 6.50 -16.14 9.87
CA ALA A 90 6.90 -14.89 10.51
C ALA A 90 7.05 -15.05 12.03
N GLU A 91 6.06 -15.65 12.70
CA GLU A 91 6.07 -15.89 14.15
C GLU A 91 7.27 -16.76 14.60
N GLN A 92 7.77 -17.65 13.74
CA GLN A 92 8.93 -18.49 14.04
C GLN A 92 10.27 -17.79 13.82
N ILE A 93 10.34 -16.90 12.82
CA ILE A 93 11.59 -16.28 12.36
C ILE A 93 11.84 -14.92 13.00
N VAL A 94 10.83 -14.04 13.06
CA VAL A 94 10.95 -12.68 13.60
C VAL A 94 11.63 -12.62 14.97
N PRO A 95 11.33 -13.50 15.95
CA PRO A 95 12.00 -13.46 17.25
C PRO A 95 13.53 -13.55 17.18
N ARG A 96 14.09 -14.12 16.10
CA ARG A 96 15.52 -14.33 15.91
C ARG A 96 16.19 -13.17 15.16
N ILE A 97 15.42 -12.40 14.40
CA ILE A 97 15.93 -11.36 13.49
C ILE A 97 15.41 -9.96 13.82
N ALA A 98 14.53 -9.80 14.81
CA ALA A 98 13.90 -8.52 15.15
C ALA A 98 14.91 -7.39 15.37
N GLY A 99 16.06 -7.66 16.00
CA GLY A 99 17.13 -6.67 16.18
C GLY A 99 17.90 -6.30 14.89
N GLN A 100 17.54 -6.86 13.75
CA GLN A 100 18.20 -6.66 12.45
C GLN A 100 17.26 -6.14 11.37
N ILE A 101 15.96 -6.03 11.63
CA ILE A 101 14.97 -5.58 10.64
C ILE A 101 14.19 -4.39 11.19
N ASP A 102 13.63 -3.59 10.29
CA ASP A 102 12.76 -2.46 10.64
C ASP A 102 11.30 -2.77 10.30
N ILE A 103 11.07 -3.67 9.35
CA ILE A 103 9.76 -3.93 8.74
C ILE A 103 9.53 -5.42 8.53
N ILE A 104 8.39 -5.92 8.99
CA ILE A 104 7.84 -7.22 8.60
C ILE A 104 6.97 -7.00 7.36
N GLY A 105 7.28 -7.68 6.27
CA GLY A 105 6.42 -7.75 5.09
C GLY A 105 5.53 -9.00 5.13
N TYR A 106 4.26 -8.84 4.78
CA TYR A 106 3.34 -9.96 4.57
C TYR A 106 2.84 -9.95 3.13
N ASN A 107 3.18 -10.98 2.36
CA ASN A 107 2.72 -11.13 0.98
C ASN A 107 1.52 -12.07 0.94
N LEU A 108 0.33 -11.52 0.81
CA LEU A 108 -0.94 -12.25 0.84
C LEU A 108 -1.44 -12.44 -0.60
N GLU A 109 -1.31 -13.66 -1.12
CA GLU A 109 -1.67 -13.98 -2.50
C GLU A 109 -2.52 -15.25 -2.55
N HIS A 110 -3.37 -15.34 -3.57
CA HIS A 110 -4.02 -16.59 -3.92
C HIS A 110 -2.99 -17.57 -4.48
N GLY A 111 -2.98 -18.79 -3.94
CA GLY A 111 -2.16 -19.87 -4.48
C GLY A 111 -1.56 -20.79 -3.43
N PRO A 112 -0.86 -21.84 -3.87
CA PRO A 112 -0.35 -22.90 -2.98
C PRO A 112 0.84 -22.47 -2.13
N ALA A 113 1.45 -21.32 -2.42
CA ALA A 113 2.58 -20.79 -1.65
C ALA A 113 2.13 -20.08 -0.35
N ASN A 114 0.83 -19.81 -0.22
CA ASN A 114 0.23 -19.14 0.92
C ASN A 114 -0.71 -20.12 1.63
N PRO A 115 -0.78 -20.12 2.97
CA PRO A 115 -1.70 -21.01 3.69
C PRO A 115 -3.17 -20.74 3.35
N ILE A 116 -3.97 -21.81 3.27
CA ILE A 116 -5.38 -21.71 2.85
C ILE A 116 -6.25 -21.01 3.90
N ASP A 117 -5.98 -21.25 5.18
CA ASP A 117 -6.68 -20.62 6.31
C ASP A 117 -6.43 -19.11 6.36
N GLU A 118 -5.22 -18.67 5.99
CA GLU A 118 -4.88 -17.26 5.86
C GLU A 118 -5.57 -16.61 4.65
N GLN A 119 -5.76 -17.35 3.54
CA GLN A 119 -6.54 -16.89 2.38
C GLN A 119 -8.05 -16.82 2.68
N GLU A 120 -8.59 -17.77 3.44
CA GLU A 120 -10.01 -17.81 3.84
C GLU A 120 -10.35 -16.76 4.90
N ASN A 121 -9.38 -16.34 5.72
CA ASN A 121 -9.57 -15.32 6.75
C ASN A 121 -8.40 -14.32 6.83
N PRO A 122 -8.25 -13.45 5.80
CA PRO A 122 -7.12 -12.54 5.70
C PRO A 122 -7.11 -11.50 6.84
N LEU A 123 -8.29 -11.14 7.37
CA LEU A 123 -8.39 -10.22 8.50
C LEU A 123 -7.85 -10.82 9.81
N ALA A 124 -8.08 -12.11 10.06
CA ALA A 124 -7.48 -12.77 11.22
C ALA A 124 -5.96 -12.89 11.07
N ALA A 125 -5.49 -13.22 9.87
CA ALA A 125 -4.06 -13.30 9.57
C ALA A 125 -3.35 -11.95 9.78
N ILE A 126 -3.90 -10.85 9.24
CA ILE A 126 -3.26 -9.53 9.38
C ILE A 126 -3.22 -9.05 10.83
N LYS A 127 -4.26 -9.36 11.63
CA LYS A 127 -4.28 -9.01 13.06
C LYS A 127 -3.16 -9.71 13.83
N ARG A 128 -2.86 -10.97 13.49
CA ARG A 128 -1.74 -11.70 14.08
C ARG A 128 -0.40 -11.10 13.67
N MET A 129 -0.23 -10.76 12.38
CA MET A 129 0.98 -10.05 11.91
C MET A 129 1.15 -8.70 12.61
N ARG A 130 0.06 -7.94 12.82
CA ARG A 130 0.11 -6.67 13.54
C ARG A 130 0.50 -6.88 15.00
N GLN A 131 -0.03 -7.90 15.66
CA GLN A 131 0.38 -8.22 17.02
C GLN A 131 1.88 -8.56 17.07
N LEU A 132 2.35 -9.43 16.18
CA LEU A 132 3.77 -9.78 16.09
C LEU A 132 4.65 -8.54 15.88
N ALA A 133 4.27 -7.66 14.96
CA ALA A 133 5.01 -6.43 14.71
C ALA A 133 5.01 -5.50 15.93
N ASN A 134 3.92 -5.41 16.70
CA ASN A 134 3.88 -4.66 17.95
C ASN A 134 4.78 -5.27 19.04
N ASP A 135 4.81 -6.60 19.15
CA ASP A 135 5.59 -7.31 20.18
C ASP A 135 7.11 -7.07 20.03
N TYR A 136 7.56 -6.72 18.82
CA TYR A 136 8.95 -6.47 18.48
C TYR A 136 9.27 -5.02 18.09
N ASP A 137 8.31 -4.09 18.24
CA ASP A 137 8.45 -2.67 17.85
C ASP A 137 8.86 -2.47 16.38
N LEU A 138 8.21 -3.24 15.49
CA LEU A 138 8.46 -3.24 14.04
C LEU A 138 7.27 -2.64 13.28
N LEU A 139 7.55 -2.14 12.08
CA LEU A 139 6.52 -1.77 11.12
C LEU A 139 5.96 -3.02 10.42
N LEU A 140 4.71 -2.96 10.00
CA LEU A 140 4.05 -3.99 9.20
C LEU A 140 3.70 -3.45 7.81
N ALA A 141 4.28 -4.09 6.79
CA ALA A 141 3.92 -3.89 5.40
C ALA A 141 3.05 -5.06 4.89
N LEU A 142 1.97 -4.75 4.18
CA LEU A 142 1.13 -5.72 3.50
C LEU A 142 1.22 -5.52 1.99
N GLY A 143 1.60 -6.57 1.27
CA GLY A 143 1.48 -6.67 -0.18
C GLY A 143 0.45 -7.71 -0.54
N PRO A 144 -0.84 -7.36 -0.65
CA PRO A 144 -1.85 -8.29 -1.13
C PRO A 144 -1.82 -8.36 -2.65
N ASP A 145 -2.22 -9.49 -3.22
CA ASP A 145 -2.55 -9.52 -4.64
C ASP A 145 -3.74 -8.60 -4.95
N ARG A 146 -3.97 -8.39 -6.25
CA ARG A 146 -5.04 -7.49 -6.71
C ARG A 146 -6.43 -7.90 -6.21
N SER A 147 -6.70 -9.19 -6.07
CA SER A 147 -8.02 -9.66 -5.65
C SER A 147 -8.27 -9.28 -4.19
N PHE A 148 -7.34 -9.62 -3.29
CA PHE A 148 -7.43 -9.24 -1.88
C PHE A 148 -7.41 -7.72 -1.67
N ALA A 149 -6.61 -6.99 -2.46
CA ALA A 149 -6.56 -5.54 -2.39
C ALA A 149 -7.93 -4.91 -2.70
N LEU A 150 -8.69 -5.48 -3.64
CA LEU A 150 -10.01 -4.98 -4.04
C LEU A 150 -11.13 -5.44 -3.11
N SER A 151 -11.12 -6.70 -2.65
CA SER A 151 -12.18 -7.26 -1.79
C SER A 151 -12.04 -6.83 -0.33
N ASP A 152 -10.82 -6.90 0.20
CA ASP A 152 -10.56 -6.80 1.63
C ASP A 152 -9.70 -5.60 2.01
N GLY A 153 -9.05 -4.94 1.04
CA GLY A 153 -8.04 -3.91 1.28
C GLY A 153 -8.45 -2.84 2.29
N ALA A 154 -9.67 -2.30 2.21
CA ALA A 154 -10.17 -1.31 3.16
C ALA A 154 -10.34 -1.85 4.59
N HIS A 155 -10.66 -3.14 4.76
CA HIS A 155 -10.75 -3.78 6.07
C HIS A 155 -9.38 -4.15 6.65
N LEU A 156 -8.39 -4.40 5.78
CA LEU A 156 -7.02 -4.76 6.18
C LEU A 156 -6.16 -3.52 6.46
N ALA A 157 -6.40 -2.40 5.76
CA ALA A 157 -5.63 -1.17 5.86
C ALA A 157 -5.40 -0.63 7.29
N PRO A 158 -6.39 -0.67 8.21
CA PRO A 158 -6.20 -0.16 9.58
C PRO A 158 -5.15 -0.92 10.41
N TYR A 159 -4.68 -2.08 9.94
CA TYR A 159 -3.77 -2.94 10.68
C TYR A 159 -2.34 -2.88 10.16
N VAL A 160 -2.03 -2.02 9.20
CA VAL A 160 -0.71 -1.99 8.55
C VAL A 160 -0.16 -0.57 8.51
N ASP A 161 1.17 -0.45 8.53
CA ASP A 161 1.86 0.83 8.41
C ASP A 161 2.16 1.15 6.93
N ILE A 162 2.34 0.11 6.10
CA ILE A 162 2.63 0.25 4.68
C ILE A 162 1.70 -0.69 3.90
N PHE A 163 0.94 -0.13 2.94
CA PHE A 163 0.12 -0.91 2.02
C PHE A 163 0.76 -0.88 0.62
N VAL A 164 1.25 -2.02 0.15
CA VAL A 164 1.98 -2.18 -1.12
C VAL A 164 1.01 -2.61 -2.22
N LEU A 165 0.71 -1.69 -3.14
CA LEU A 165 -0.10 -2.01 -4.32
C LEU A 165 0.76 -2.66 -5.39
N GLN A 166 0.48 -3.93 -5.68
CA GLN A 166 1.15 -4.66 -6.75
C GLN A 166 0.64 -4.18 -8.11
N VAL A 167 1.46 -3.40 -8.81
CA VAL A 167 1.14 -2.79 -10.13
C VAL A 167 2.00 -3.38 -11.24
N GLN A 168 2.33 -4.66 -11.12
CA GLN A 168 3.13 -5.37 -12.12
C GLN A 168 2.56 -5.10 -13.52
N LYS A 169 3.45 -4.86 -14.49
CA LYS A 169 3.14 -4.50 -15.89
C LYS A 169 2.64 -3.08 -16.16
N VAL A 170 2.69 -2.13 -15.23
CA VAL A 170 2.28 -0.72 -15.52
C VAL A 170 3.00 -0.08 -16.71
N GLN A 171 4.25 -0.48 -17.00
CA GLN A 171 4.98 -0.01 -18.19
C GLN A 171 4.36 -0.48 -19.51
N THR A 172 3.64 -1.60 -19.51
CA THR A 172 2.96 -2.17 -20.68
C THR A 172 1.43 -2.04 -20.62
N GLU A 173 0.88 -1.78 -19.43
CA GLU A 173 -0.55 -1.73 -19.13
C GLU A 173 -0.85 -0.52 -18.23
N THR A 174 -0.69 0.69 -18.79
CA THR A 174 -0.88 1.94 -18.04
C THR A 174 -2.30 2.11 -17.49
N VAL A 175 -3.28 1.42 -18.10
CA VAL A 175 -4.68 1.34 -17.64
C VAL A 175 -4.79 0.75 -16.22
N THR A 176 -3.84 -0.10 -15.80
CA THR A 176 -3.81 -0.62 -14.43
C THR A 176 -3.67 0.49 -13.40
N VAL A 177 -2.98 1.60 -13.71
CA VAL A 177 -2.93 2.75 -12.78
C VAL A 177 -4.31 3.39 -12.63
N THR A 178 -5.01 3.63 -13.73
CA THR A 178 -6.31 4.32 -13.71
C THR A 178 -7.40 3.47 -13.08
N ASP A 179 -7.39 2.17 -13.34
CA ASP A 179 -8.52 1.29 -13.02
C ASP A 179 -8.35 0.59 -11.66
N PHE A 180 -7.13 0.54 -11.13
CA PHE A 180 -6.84 -0.12 -9.86
C PHE A 180 -6.24 0.85 -8.84
N VAL A 181 -5.14 1.54 -9.15
CA VAL A 181 -4.42 2.36 -8.17
C VAL A 181 -5.20 3.60 -7.77
N LEU A 182 -5.58 4.43 -8.74
CA LEU A 182 -6.25 5.70 -8.49
C LEU A 182 -7.55 5.57 -7.67
N PRO A 183 -8.45 4.60 -7.94
CA PRO A 183 -9.66 4.46 -7.13
C PRO A 183 -9.41 3.82 -5.77
N LEU A 184 -8.40 2.96 -5.62
CA LEU A 184 -8.16 2.22 -4.37
C LEU A 184 -7.43 3.07 -3.32
N VAL A 185 -6.45 3.89 -3.71
CA VAL A 185 -5.65 4.70 -2.77
C VAL A 185 -6.53 5.58 -1.85
N PRO A 186 -7.54 6.32 -2.34
CA PRO A 186 -8.42 7.11 -1.47
C PRO A 186 -9.20 6.25 -0.47
N GLN A 187 -9.64 5.04 -0.86
CA GLN A 187 -10.37 4.13 0.01
C GLN A 187 -9.48 3.60 1.14
N LEU A 188 -8.24 3.22 0.80
CA LEU A 188 -7.26 2.78 1.78
C LEU A 188 -6.91 3.90 2.77
N ARG A 189 -6.70 5.13 2.27
CA ARG A 189 -6.45 6.30 3.13
C ARG A 189 -7.65 6.68 4.00
N GLN A 190 -8.86 6.49 3.51
CA GLN A 190 -10.06 6.72 4.32
C GLN A 190 -10.17 5.68 5.45
N ALA A 191 -9.80 4.43 5.18
CA ALA A 191 -9.81 3.36 6.16
C ALA A 191 -8.65 3.48 7.18
N ASN A 192 -7.48 3.92 6.74
CA ASN A 192 -6.33 4.22 7.57
C ASN A 192 -5.76 5.60 7.21
N PRO A 193 -6.10 6.66 7.96
CA PRO A 193 -5.72 8.04 7.65
C PRO A 193 -4.28 8.41 8.03
N ASN A 194 -3.54 7.49 8.68
CA ASN A 194 -2.16 7.66 9.10
C ASN A 194 -1.20 7.09 8.05
#